data_AF-A0A0M2SJG5-F1
#
_entry.id   AF-A0A0M2SJG5-F1
#
_cell.length_a   1.000
_cell.length_b   1.000
_cell.length_c   1.000
_cell.angle_alpha   90.00
_cell.angle_beta   90.00
_cell.angle_gamma   90.00
#
_symmetry.space_group_name_H-M   'P 1'
#
loop_
_entity.id
_entity.type
_entity.pdbx_description
1 polymer ?
#
loop_
_entity_poly.entity_id
_entity_poly.type
_entity_poly.pdbx_seq_one_letter_code
_entity_poly.pdbx_strand_id
1 'polypeptide(L)'
;MDNYSLPVDTAGSGGTASDSGYPEPDTAGLGGRHAGTPMHASDDAGAANMDELSVAVDGIQSDITTIWNSMFIPMYQQYHSNGIDRDRVADQLETLHEEYEELEKRVNNIKIADTFSAEHKEETEEMKSDLSLAISNRTLALIEFKLMNASEDVQMHSELLDIHTENSRKYMSSAEIHMKTLEELPAEGNPAPEEEFAATSER
;
A
#
# COMPACT_ATOMS: atom_id res chain seq x y z
N MET A 1 15.22 -19.32 -19.41
CA MET A 1 14.80 -18.54 -18.24
C MET A 1 13.35 -18.86 -18.06
N ASP A 2 13.00 -19.44 -16.91
CA ASP A 2 11.63 -19.79 -16.59
C ASP A 2 10.76 -18.54 -16.58
N ASN A 3 9.51 -18.65 -17.06
CA ASN A 3 8.51 -17.58 -17.06
C ASN A 3 8.09 -17.28 -15.60
N TYR A 4 8.98 -16.67 -14.83
CA TYR A 4 8.66 -16.22 -13.48
C TYR A 4 7.72 -15.02 -13.58
N SER A 5 6.52 -15.17 -13.01
CA SER A 5 5.51 -14.10 -12.95
C SER A 5 5.37 -13.66 -11.50
N LEU A 6 5.62 -12.37 -11.26
CA LEU A 6 5.41 -11.78 -9.94
C LEU A 6 3.94 -11.88 -9.52
N PRO A 7 3.68 -12.04 -8.21
CA PRO A 7 2.32 -12.01 -7.70
C PRO A 7 1.72 -10.62 -7.93
N VAL A 8 0.53 -10.59 -8.52
CA VAL A 8 -0.32 -9.40 -8.61
C VAL A 8 -1.01 -9.23 -7.26
N ASP A 9 -0.99 -8.02 -6.72
CA ASP A 9 -1.74 -7.73 -5.51
C ASP A 9 -3.23 -7.63 -5.86
N THR A 10 -4.05 -8.49 -5.28
CA THR A 10 -5.49 -8.32 -5.35
C THR A 10 -5.88 -7.26 -4.33
N ALA A 11 -6.33 -6.09 -4.78
CA ALA A 11 -6.94 -5.12 -3.89
C ALA A 11 -8.05 -5.82 -3.08
N GLY A 12 -7.98 -5.73 -1.76
CA GLY A 12 -9.03 -6.20 -0.87
C GLY A 12 -10.30 -5.39 -1.12
N SER A 13 -11.14 -5.84 -2.04
CA SER A 13 -12.50 -5.34 -2.18
C SER A 13 -13.39 -6.49 -2.64
N GLY A 14 -14.54 -6.61 -1.98
CA GLY A 14 -15.48 -7.72 -2.07
C GLY A 14 -15.72 -8.21 -3.49
N GLY A 15 -15.73 -9.53 -3.64
CA GLY A 15 -15.84 -10.18 -4.93
C GLY A 15 -17.06 -9.72 -5.72
N THR A 16 -16.79 -9.27 -6.94
CA THR A 16 -17.67 -9.53 -8.08
C THR A 16 -16.83 -10.04 -9.23
N ALA A 17 -17.02 -11.31 -9.55
CA ALA A 17 -16.52 -11.94 -10.75
C ALA A 17 -17.13 -11.27 -11.99
N SER A 18 -16.30 -10.99 -12.99
CA SER A 18 -16.58 -10.96 -14.44
C SER A 18 -15.23 -10.69 -15.13
N ASP A 19 -14.59 -11.70 -15.73
CA ASP A 19 -14.75 -12.17 -17.12
C ASP A 19 -14.48 -11.10 -18.20
N SER A 20 -13.87 -11.57 -19.30
CA SER A 20 -13.31 -10.87 -20.47
C SER A 20 -11.95 -10.19 -20.18
N GLY A 21 -10.86 -10.47 -20.87
CA GLY A 21 -10.66 -10.98 -22.23
C GLY A 21 -9.46 -10.21 -22.78
N TYR A 22 -8.29 -10.84 -22.88
CA TYR A 22 -7.09 -10.21 -23.44
C TYR A 22 -7.30 -9.88 -24.92
N PRO A 23 -6.91 -8.67 -25.40
CA PRO A 23 -6.54 -8.46 -26.78
C PRO A 23 -5.01 -8.41 -26.94
N GLU A 24 -4.51 -9.10 -27.95
CA GLU A 24 -3.14 -9.01 -28.46
C GLU A 24 -2.78 -7.59 -28.95
N PRO A 25 -1.48 -7.23 -29.03
CA PRO A 25 -1.05 -5.89 -29.40
C PRO A 25 -0.87 -5.75 -30.92
N ASP A 26 -1.56 -4.78 -31.52
CA ASP A 26 -1.24 -4.30 -32.87
C ASP A 26 -0.31 -3.09 -32.80
N THR A 27 0.83 -3.21 -33.49
CA THR A 27 1.82 -2.17 -33.70
C THR A 27 1.33 -1.12 -34.70
N ALA A 28 1.40 0.18 -34.37
CA ALA A 28 1.93 1.24 -35.23
C ALA A 28 1.61 2.66 -34.70
N GLY A 29 2.66 3.45 -34.48
CA GLY A 29 2.72 4.80 -35.04
C GLY A 29 2.06 5.97 -34.28
N LEU A 30 2.93 6.87 -33.83
CA LEU A 30 2.78 8.33 -33.80
C LEU A 30 1.96 8.96 -32.65
N GLY A 31 2.72 9.59 -31.75
CA GLY A 31 2.48 10.97 -31.34
C GLY A 31 1.18 11.25 -30.59
N GLY A 32 1.12 10.82 -29.32
CA GLY A 32 0.08 11.25 -28.39
C GLY A 32 0.72 11.73 -27.10
N ARG A 33 0.58 13.03 -26.83
CA ARG A 33 0.95 13.69 -25.58
C ARG A 33 0.55 12.81 -24.38
N HIS A 34 1.52 12.41 -23.57
CA HIS A 34 1.24 11.97 -22.21
C HIS A 34 0.77 13.19 -21.43
N ALA A 35 -0.52 13.47 -21.51
CA ALA A 35 -1.21 14.18 -20.44
C ALA A 35 -1.17 13.22 -19.25
N GLY A 36 -0.07 13.27 -18.49
CA GLY A 36 -0.13 12.91 -17.09
C GLY A 36 -1.22 13.79 -16.50
N THR A 37 -2.38 13.19 -16.22
CA THR A 37 -3.30 13.77 -15.25
C THR A 37 -2.42 14.04 -14.04
N PRO A 38 -2.28 15.30 -13.59
CA PRO A 38 -1.62 15.54 -12.32
C PRO A 38 -2.39 14.69 -11.33
N MET A 39 -1.74 13.71 -10.72
CA MET A 39 -2.26 13.15 -9.48
C MET A 39 -2.56 14.37 -8.62
N HIS A 40 -3.84 14.49 -8.25
CA HIS A 40 -4.30 15.57 -7.42
C HIS A 40 -3.49 15.45 -6.12
N ALA A 41 -2.39 16.19 -6.03
CA ALA A 41 -1.82 16.58 -4.77
C ALA A 41 -2.90 17.46 -4.13
N SER A 42 -3.86 16.80 -3.47
CA SER A 42 -4.65 17.44 -2.45
C SER A 42 -3.67 17.76 -1.33
N ASP A 43 -3.12 18.97 -1.42
CA ASP A 43 -2.51 19.65 -0.30
C ASP A 43 -3.47 19.51 0.90
N ASP A 44 -2.96 18.96 2.01
CA ASP A 44 -3.62 18.79 3.31
C ASP A 44 -4.50 17.54 3.53
N ALA A 45 -3.97 16.35 3.20
CA ALA A 45 -4.51 15.08 3.73
C ALA A 45 -4.09 14.88 5.21
N GLY A 46 -4.52 15.78 6.09
CA GLY A 46 -4.38 15.60 7.53
C GLY A 46 -5.71 15.17 8.11
N ALA A 47 -5.86 13.90 8.51
CA ALA A 47 -7.10 13.40 9.10
C ALA A 47 -7.48 14.17 10.38
N ALA A 48 -8.61 14.86 10.35
CA ALA A 48 -9.19 15.57 11.50
C ALA A 48 -10.20 14.70 12.28
N ASN A 49 -10.63 13.58 11.70
CA ASN A 49 -11.62 12.64 12.26
C ASN A 49 -11.45 11.23 11.67
N MET A 50 -12.23 10.26 12.16
CA MET A 50 -12.14 8.84 11.77
C MET A 50 -12.42 8.61 10.28
N ASP A 51 -13.40 9.30 9.69
CA ASP A 51 -13.74 9.15 8.27
C ASP A 51 -12.59 9.60 7.38
N GLU A 52 -11.97 10.75 7.70
CA GLU A 52 -10.80 11.25 6.97
C GLU A 52 -9.58 10.35 7.14
N LEU A 53 -9.41 9.73 8.32
CA LEU A 53 -8.34 8.76 8.58
C LEU A 53 -8.53 7.51 7.71
N SER A 54 -9.74 6.96 7.70
CA SER A 54 -10.12 5.80 6.89
C SER A 54 -9.84 6.06 5.40
N VAL A 55 -10.31 7.20 4.88
CA VAL A 55 -10.04 7.60 3.47
C VAL A 55 -8.56 7.74 3.18
N ALA A 56 -7.77 8.32 4.10
CA ALA A 56 -6.33 8.48 3.91
C ALA A 56 -5.61 7.13 3.86
N VAL A 57 -5.97 6.20 4.75
CA VAL A 57 -5.39 4.85 4.84
C VAL A 57 -5.73 4.04 3.59
N ASP A 58 -7.00 4.00 3.19
CA ASP A 58 -7.47 3.33 1.98
C ASP A 58 -6.75 3.88 0.74
N GLY A 59 -6.61 5.21 0.66
CA GLY A 59 -5.88 5.87 -0.42
C GLY A 59 -4.42 5.43 -0.49
N ILE A 60 -3.71 5.39 0.63
CA ILE A 60 -2.30 4.97 0.68
C ILE A 60 -2.17 3.49 0.27
N GLN A 61 -3.01 2.60 0.77
CA GLN A 61 -2.96 1.17 0.41
C GLN A 61 -3.28 0.93 -1.06
N SER A 62 -4.28 1.64 -1.59
CA SER A 62 -4.63 1.64 -3.01
C SER A 62 -3.45 2.09 -3.86
N ASP A 63 -2.74 3.13 -3.45
CA ASP A 63 -1.60 3.65 -4.19
C ASP A 63 -0.39 2.71 -4.14
N ILE A 64 -0.08 2.09 -2.99
CA ILE A 64 0.95 1.02 -2.90
C ILE A 64 0.64 -0.10 -3.91
N THR A 65 -0.61 -0.56 -3.93
CA THR A 65 -1.08 -1.61 -4.83
C THR A 65 -1.00 -1.17 -6.29
N THR A 66 -1.39 0.07 -6.58
CA THR A 66 -1.41 0.61 -7.95
C THR A 66 -0.02 0.79 -8.51
N ILE A 67 0.91 1.36 -7.73
CA ILE A 67 2.33 1.49 -8.11
C ILE A 67 2.90 0.11 -8.43
N TRP A 68 2.67 -0.87 -7.55
CA TRP A 68 3.19 -2.21 -7.77
C TRP A 68 2.62 -2.87 -9.04
N ASN A 69 1.30 -2.96 -9.13
CA ASN A 69 0.63 -3.70 -10.20
C ASN A 69 0.71 -3.01 -11.57
N SER A 70 0.62 -1.68 -11.59
CA SER A 70 0.49 -0.91 -12.83
C SER A 70 1.80 -0.36 -13.34
N MET A 71 2.81 -0.21 -12.49
CA MET A 71 4.12 0.33 -12.87
C MET A 71 5.23 -0.70 -12.73
N PHE A 72 5.41 -1.29 -11.55
CA PHE A 72 6.53 -2.22 -11.31
C PHE A 72 6.39 -3.54 -12.07
N ILE A 73 5.26 -4.24 -11.94
CA ILE A 73 5.07 -5.55 -12.60
C ILE A 73 5.27 -5.45 -14.13
N PRO A 74 4.67 -4.48 -14.85
CA PRO A 74 4.90 -4.34 -16.29
C PRO A 74 6.35 -4.01 -16.66
N MET A 75 7.05 -3.23 -15.83
CA MET A 75 8.48 -2.95 -16.02
C MET A 75 9.31 -4.22 -15.85
N TYR A 76 9.09 -4.97 -14.75
CA TYR A 76 9.74 -6.24 -14.47
C TYR A 76 9.55 -7.23 -15.62
N GLN A 77 8.31 -7.39 -16.10
CA GLN A 77 7.99 -8.27 -17.22
C GLN A 77 8.70 -7.83 -18.50
N GLN A 78 8.72 -6.53 -18.81
CA GLN A 78 9.42 -6.01 -19.99
C GLN A 78 10.93 -6.26 -19.94
N TYR A 79 11.54 -6.16 -18.74
CA TYR A 79 12.94 -6.48 -18.51
C TYR A 79 13.27 -7.92 -18.86
N HIS A 80 12.46 -8.87 -18.40
CA HIS A 80 12.68 -10.29 -18.67
C HIS A 80 12.24 -10.75 -20.07
N SER A 81 11.24 -10.11 -20.68
CA SER A 81 10.62 -10.59 -21.94
C SER A 81 11.24 -9.99 -23.19
N ASN A 82 11.53 -8.68 -23.19
CA ASN A 82 11.78 -7.92 -24.42
C ASN A 82 13.05 -7.04 -24.37
N GLY A 83 13.84 -7.11 -23.29
CA GLY A 83 15.11 -6.38 -23.20
C GLY A 83 14.92 -4.87 -23.30
N ILE A 84 14.06 -4.31 -22.43
CA ILE A 84 14.03 -2.86 -22.22
C ILE A 84 15.44 -2.35 -21.90
N ASP A 85 15.79 -1.18 -22.44
CA ASP A 85 17.08 -0.56 -22.24
C ASP A 85 17.35 -0.31 -20.74
N ARG A 86 18.59 -0.53 -20.30
CA ARG A 86 18.99 -0.40 -18.90
C ARG A 86 18.80 1.03 -18.38
N ASP A 87 19.03 2.03 -19.21
CA ASP A 87 18.84 3.44 -18.85
C ASP A 87 17.35 3.72 -18.63
N ARG A 88 16.48 3.16 -19.48
CA ARG A 88 15.03 3.28 -19.31
C ARG A 88 14.53 2.58 -18.04
N VAL A 89 15.11 1.44 -17.67
CA VAL A 89 14.81 0.76 -16.39
C VAL A 89 15.27 1.60 -15.21
N ALA A 90 16.43 2.25 -15.31
CA ALA A 90 16.94 3.13 -14.25
C ALA A 90 16.01 4.34 -14.03
N ASP A 91 15.58 5.00 -15.10
CA ASP A 91 14.63 6.13 -15.02
C ASP A 91 13.29 5.72 -14.41
N GLN A 92 12.78 4.53 -14.79
CA GLN A 92 11.55 3.99 -14.21
C GLN A 92 11.71 3.60 -12.75
N LEU A 93 12.86 3.07 -12.34
CA LEU A 93 13.16 2.79 -10.94
C LEU A 93 13.27 4.06 -10.10
N GLU A 94 13.87 5.13 -10.64
CA GLU A 94 13.91 6.43 -9.98
C GLU A 94 12.50 6.97 -9.75
N THR A 95 11.66 6.93 -10.78
CA THR A 95 10.23 7.31 -10.66
C THR A 95 9.53 6.49 -9.58
N LEU A 96 9.71 5.16 -9.56
CA LEU A 96 9.11 4.29 -8.55
C LEU A 96 9.58 4.63 -7.12
N HIS A 97 10.87 4.98 -6.94
CA HIS A 97 11.39 5.40 -5.65
C HIS A 97 10.77 6.72 -5.18
N GLU A 98 10.61 7.70 -6.07
CA GLU A 98 9.96 8.98 -5.76
C GLU A 98 8.50 8.77 -5.34
N GLU A 99 7.75 7.91 -6.03
CA GLU A 99 6.35 7.59 -5.69
C GLU A 99 6.25 6.96 -4.29
N TYR A 100 7.15 6.04 -3.93
CA TYR A 100 7.17 5.46 -2.57
C TYR A 100 7.65 6.46 -1.50
N GLU A 101 8.55 7.39 -1.83
CA GLU A 101 8.95 8.47 -0.92
C GLU A 101 7.77 9.40 -0.62
N GLU A 102 6.96 9.74 -1.63
CA GLU A 102 5.74 10.53 -1.44
C GLU A 102 4.70 9.80 -0.58
N LEU A 103 4.57 8.46 -0.72
CA LEU A 103 3.73 7.67 0.17
C LEU A 103 4.23 7.70 1.62
N GLU A 104 5.55 7.61 1.84
CA GLU A 104 6.12 7.69 3.19
C GLU A 104 5.85 9.08 3.82
N LYS A 105 5.96 10.15 3.04
CA LYS A 105 5.57 11.50 3.49
C LYS A 105 4.09 11.56 3.86
N ARG A 106 3.21 10.95 3.06
CA ARG A 106 1.76 10.90 3.35
C ARG A 106 1.46 10.18 4.65
N VAL A 107 2.08 9.02 4.89
CA VAL A 107 1.93 8.28 6.17
C VAL A 107 2.40 9.14 7.35
N ASN A 108 3.56 9.79 7.24
CA ASN A 108 4.09 10.67 8.29
C ASN A 108 3.20 11.89 8.56
N ASN A 109 2.46 12.35 7.55
CA ASN A 109 1.55 13.49 7.66
C ASN A 109 0.14 13.14 8.14
N ILE A 110 -0.16 11.85 8.38
CA ILE A 110 -1.42 11.44 9.01
C ILE A 110 -1.48 12.09 10.41
N LYS A 111 -2.40 13.05 10.56
CA LYS A 111 -2.65 13.76 11.81
C LYS A 111 -3.44 12.85 12.74
N ILE A 112 -3.07 12.87 14.02
CA ILE A 112 -3.81 12.20 15.08
C ILE A 112 -4.60 13.28 15.81
N ALA A 113 -5.92 13.17 15.79
CA ALA A 113 -6.78 14.16 16.41
C ALA A 113 -6.54 14.22 17.93
N ASP A 114 -6.41 15.43 18.49
CA ASP A 114 -6.19 15.60 19.93
C ASP A 114 -7.30 14.98 20.78
N THR A 115 -8.52 14.92 20.22
CA THR A 115 -9.73 14.35 20.81
C THR A 115 -9.74 12.83 20.88
N PHE A 116 -8.78 12.14 20.26
CA PHE A 116 -8.67 10.68 20.35
C PHE A 116 -8.23 10.27 21.77
N SER A 117 -8.82 9.18 22.27
CA SER A 117 -8.40 8.54 23.52
C SER A 117 -6.97 8.00 23.40
N ALA A 118 -6.37 7.61 24.52
CA ALA A 118 -5.04 6.98 24.50
C ALA A 118 -5.00 5.73 23.61
N GLU A 119 -6.03 4.88 23.69
CA GLU A 119 -6.16 3.67 22.87
C GLU A 119 -6.27 3.99 21.38
N HIS A 120 -7.08 4.99 21.00
CA HIS A 120 -7.17 5.42 19.60
C HIS A 120 -5.83 5.96 19.07
N LYS A 121 -5.09 6.69 19.91
CA LYS A 121 -3.77 7.24 19.54
C LYS A 121 -2.75 6.12 19.34
N GLU A 122 -2.73 5.14 20.22
CA GLU A 122 -1.85 3.96 20.12
C GLU A 122 -2.15 3.16 18.84
N GLU A 123 -3.41 2.80 18.60
CA GLU A 123 -3.83 2.07 17.40
C GLU A 123 -3.53 2.85 16.11
N THR A 124 -3.67 4.18 16.12
CA THR A 124 -3.31 5.01 14.95
C THR A 124 -1.80 5.01 14.68
N GLU A 125 -0.95 5.00 15.71
CA GLU A 125 0.50 4.94 15.53
C GLU A 125 0.97 3.56 15.07
N GLU A 126 0.40 2.48 15.59
CA GLU A 126 0.67 1.11 15.09
C GLU A 126 0.26 0.96 13.63
N MET A 127 -0.91 1.47 13.24
CA MET A 127 -1.34 1.52 11.85
C MET A 127 -0.37 2.28 10.94
N LYS A 128 0.11 3.46 11.37
CA LYS A 128 1.11 4.24 10.63
C LYS A 128 2.44 3.50 10.51
N SER A 129 2.86 2.81 11.57
CA SER A 129 4.05 1.95 11.59
C SER A 129 3.93 0.85 10.53
N ASP A 130 2.79 0.15 10.50
CA ASP A 130 2.52 -0.90 9.52
C ASP A 130 2.50 -0.38 8.07
N LEU A 131 1.85 0.76 7.81
CA LEU A 131 1.89 1.39 6.48
C LEU A 131 3.33 1.75 6.06
N SER A 132 4.13 2.27 7.00
CA SER A 132 5.53 2.59 6.76
C SER A 132 6.35 1.34 6.45
N LEU A 133 6.12 0.23 7.16
CA LEU A 133 6.75 -1.06 6.91
C LEU A 133 6.33 -1.67 5.57
N ALA A 134 5.07 -1.47 5.16
CA ALA A 134 4.57 -1.90 3.86
C ALA A 134 5.31 -1.18 2.71
N ILE A 135 5.45 0.15 2.82
CA ILE A 135 6.18 0.99 1.85
C ILE A 135 7.66 0.62 1.83
N SER A 136 8.29 0.52 3.00
CA SER A 136 9.70 0.15 3.13
C SER A 136 10.02 -1.19 2.46
N ASN A 137 9.14 -2.19 2.63
CA ASN A 137 9.30 -3.46 1.94
C ASN A 137 9.18 -3.35 0.41
N ARG A 138 8.28 -2.52 -0.14
CA ARG A 138 8.27 -2.29 -1.60
C ARG A 138 9.54 -1.62 -2.08
N THR A 139 10.03 -0.62 -1.35
CA THR A 139 11.31 0.03 -1.65
C THR A 139 12.47 -0.96 -1.62
N LEU A 140 12.51 -1.89 -0.66
CA LEU A 140 13.49 -2.98 -0.64
C LEU A 140 13.34 -3.91 -1.85
N ALA A 141 12.12 -4.26 -2.24
CA ALA A 141 11.90 -5.08 -3.45
C ALA A 141 12.43 -4.39 -4.74
N LEU A 142 12.31 -3.07 -4.84
CA LEU A 142 12.92 -2.29 -5.94
C LEU A 142 14.46 -2.36 -5.92
N ILE A 143 15.06 -2.30 -4.72
CA ILE A 143 16.51 -2.45 -4.54
C ILE A 143 16.95 -3.86 -4.94
N GLU A 144 16.24 -4.90 -4.53
CA GLU A 144 16.55 -6.27 -4.92
C GLU A 144 16.49 -6.45 -6.44
N PHE A 145 15.45 -5.91 -7.10
CA PHE A 145 15.38 -5.91 -8.55
C PHE A 145 16.57 -5.19 -9.21
N LYS A 146 16.99 -4.05 -8.66
CA LYS A 146 18.20 -3.36 -9.13
C LYS A 146 19.45 -4.23 -8.96
N LEU A 147 19.56 -4.95 -7.85
CA LEU A 147 20.70 -5.83 -7.55
C LEU A 147 20.70 -7.07 -8.44
N MET A 148 19.55 -7.63 -8.83
CA MET A 148 19.46 -8.68 -9.86
C MET A 148 20.17 -8.28 -11.17
N ASN A 149 20.28 -6.98 -11.46
CA ASN A 149 20.91 -6.47 -12.69
C ASN A 149 22.42 -6.23 -12.56
N ALA A 150 22.94 -6.20 -11.33
CA ALA A 150 24.33 -5.88 -11.02
C ALA A 150 25.09 -7.05 -10.37
N SER A 151 24.38 -8.00 -9.77
CA SER A 151 24.89 -9.14 -9.02
C SER A 151 24.90 -10.41 -9.88
N GLU A 152 25.79 -11.35 -9.55
CA GLU A 152 25.80 -12.69 -10.13
C GLU A 152 24.73 -13.60 -9.49
N ASP A 153 24.26 -13.26 -8.28
CA ASP A 153 23.30 -14.07 -7.52
C ASP A 153 21.85 -13.65 -7.77
N VAL A 154 21.42 -13.78 -9.02
CA VAL A 154 20.06 -13.42 -9.46
C VAL A 154 18.99 -14.20 -8.68
N GLN A 155 19.27 -15.44 -8.30
CA GLN A 155 18.33 -16.30 -7.58
C GLN A 155 18.05 -15.76 -6.17
N MET A 156 19.10 -15.43 -5.40
CA MET A 156 18.93 -14.85 -4.07
C MET A 156 18.14 -13.54 -4.12
N HIS A 157 18.47 -12.64 -5.05
CA HIS A 157 17.75 -11.36 -5.15
C HIS A 157 16.30 -11.55 -5.61
N SER A 158 15.99 -12.55 -6.43
CA SER A 158 14.60 -12.90 -6.76
C SER A 158 13.84 -13.38 -5.52
N GLU A 159 14.44 -14.23 -4.69
CA GLU A 159 13.82 -14.72 -3.46
C GLU A 159 13.58 -13.58 -2.45
N LEU A 160 14.54 -12.66 -2.31
CA LEU A 160 14.39 -11.48 -1.45
C LEU A 160 13.30 -10.53 -1.96
N LEU A 161 13.21 -10.32 -3.27
CA LEU A 161 12.15 -9.54 -3.90
C LEU A 161 10.77 -10.10 -3.54
N ASP A 162 10.60 -11.43 -3.61
CA ASP A 162 9.34 -12.10 -3.25
C ASP A 162 9.02 -11.95 -1.76
N ILE A 163 10.03 -12.12 -0.90
CA ILE A 163 9.88 -11.96 0.56
C ILE A 163 9.41 -10.55 0.90
N HIS A 164 10.04 -9.53 0.30
CA HIS A 164 9.67 -8.14 0.52
C HIS A 164 8.25 -7.83 0.00
N THR A 165 7.91 -8.36 -1.17
CA THR A 165 6.55 -8.24 -1.73
C THR A 165 5.50 -8.85 -0.80
N GLU A 166 5.76 -10.04 -0.27
CA GLU A 166 4.86 -10.72 0.67
C GLU A 166 4.77 -10.00 2.03
N ASN A 167 5.89 -9.53 2.57
CA ASN A 167 5.89 -8.77 3.82
C ASN A 167 5.12 -7.47 3.67
N SER A 168 5.28 -6.76 2.54
CA SER A 168 4.50 -5.55 2.27
C SER A 168 2.99 -5.81 2.32
N ARG A 169 2.51 -6.90 1.70
CA ARG A 169 1.11 -7.30 1.79
C ARG A 169 0.66 -7.55 3.23
N LYS A 170 1.45 -8.28 4.02
CA LYS A 170 1.13 -8.57 5.41
C LYS A 170 0.96 -7.29 6.23
N TYR A 171 1.86 -6.32 6.06
CA TYR A 171 1.79 -5.06 6.76
C TYR A 171 0.59 -4.20 6.30
N MET A 172 0.22 -4.22 5.01
CA MET A 172 -1.03 -3.58 4.57
C MET A 172 -2.25 -4.22 5.23
N SER A 173 -2.34 -5.56 5.26
CA SER A 173 -3.44 -6.24 5.95
C SER A 173 -3.47 -5.98 7.45
N SER A 174 -2.31 -5.81 8.09
CA SER A 174 -2.20 -5.45 9.50
C SER A 174 -2.71 -4.02 9.75
N ALA A 175 -2.33 -3.06 8.90
CA ALA A 175 -2.89 -1.71 8.95
C ALA A 175 -4.42 -1.68 8.76
N GLU A 176 -4.98 -2.52 7.87
CA GLU A 176 -6.44 -2.66 7.74
C GLU A 176 -7.10 -3.18 9.03
N ILE A 177 -6.42 -4.05 9.77
CA ILE A 177 -6.94 -4.57 11.05
C ILE A 177 -6.97 -3.44 12.08
N HIS A 178 -5.89 -2.66 12.20
CA HIS A 178 -5.85 -1.50 13.08
C HIS A 178 -6.94 -0.47 12.74
N MET A 179 -7.19 -0.21 11.44
CA MET A 179 -8.27 0.67 11.02
C MET A 179 -9.66 0.16 11.45
N LYS A 180 -9.92 -1.15 11.32
CA LYS A 180 -11.18 -1.76 11.81
C LYS A 180 -11.29 -1.67 13.32
N THR A 181 -10.20 -1.91 14.05
CA THR A 181 -10.17 -1.76 15.51
C THR A 181 -10.48 -0.32 15.92
N LEU A 182 -9.91 0.67 15.25
CA LEU A 182 -10.20 2.09 15.47
C LEU A 182 -11.68 2.42 15.29
N GLU A 183 -12.34 1.86 14.27
CA GLU A 183 -13.78 2.07 14.01
C GLU A 183 -14.68 1.43 15.08
N GLU A 184 -14.20 0.38 15.75
CA GLU A 184 -14.94 -0.35 16.79
C GLU A 184 -14.73 0.21 18.20
N LEU A 185 -13.70 1.03 18.42
CA LEU A 185 -13.42 1.64 19.72
C LEU A 185 -14.55 2.61 20.13
N PRO A 186 -14.99 2.59 21.40
CA PRO A 186 -16.02 3.49 21.88
C PRO A 186 -15.50 4.93 21.91
N ALA A 187 -16.29 5.87 21.37
CA ALA A 187 -16.05 7.29 21.58
C ALA A 187 -16.10 7.60 23.10
N GLU A 188 -15.11 8.35 23.61
CA GLU A 188 -15.06 8.72 25.03
C GLU A 188 -16.40 9.36 25.47
N GLY A 189 -17.01 8.80 26.50
CA GLY A 189 -18.19 9.38 27.16
C GLY A 189 -19.44 8.50 27.23
N ASN A 190 -19.44 7.29 26.68
CA ASN A 190 -20.53 6.34 26.92
C ASN A 190 -20.07 5.29 27.93
N PRO A 191 -20.25 5.50 29.25
CA PRO A 191 -20.00 4.43 30.21
C PRO A 191 -20.88 3.24 29.81
N ALA A 192 -20.29 2.05 29.80
CA ALA A 192 -21.04 0.80 29.69
C ALA A 192 -22.25 0.87 30.64
N PRO A 193 -23.44 0.43 30.24
CA PRO A 193 -24.61 0.47 31.12
C PRO A 193 -24.23 -0.28 32.39
N GLU A 194 -24.15 0.45 33.51
CA GLU A 194 -23.83 -0.11 34.81
C GLU A 194 -24.78 -1.27 35.05
N GLU A 195 -24.23 -2.47 35.24
CA GLU A 195 -25.02 -3.61 35.70
C GLU A 195 -25.69 -3.20 37.01
N GLU A 196 -27.01 -3.06 36.94
CA GLU A 196 -27.88 -2.77 38.08
C GLU A 196 -27.74 -3.90 39.09
N PHE A 197 -26.81 -3.74 40.04
CA PHE A 197 -26.71 -4.61 41.20
C PHE A 197 -27.96 -4.41 42.04
N ALA A 198 -28.97 -5.25 41.79
CA ALA A 198 -30.15 -5.42 42.62
C ALA A 198 -29.70 -5.89 44.01
N ALA A 199 -29.51 -4.95 44.92
CA ALA A 199 -29.38 -5.23 46.34
C ALA A 199 -30.74 -5.69 46.89
N THR A 200 -30.98 -7.01 46.89
CA THR A 200 -32.04 -7.61 47.70
C THR A 200 -31.61 -7.56 49.16
N SER A 201 -32.03 -6.49 49.84
CA SER A 201 -32.13 -6.47 51.30
C SER A 201 -33.54 -6.90 51.67
N GLU A 202 -33.71 -8.13 52.17
CA GLU A 202 -34.89 -8.49 52.94
C GLU A 202 -34.49 -9.09 54.29
N ARG A 203 -35.24 -8.66 55.30
CA ARG A 203 -35.16 -8.94 56.73
C ARG A 203 -35.80 -10.27 57.10
#